data_AF-A0A913ZT11-F1
#
_entry.id   AF-A0A913ZT11-F1
#
_cell.length_a   1.000
_cell.length_b   1.000
_cell.length_c   1.000
_cell.angle_alpha   90.00
_cell.angle_beta   90.00
_cell.angle_gamma   90.00
#
_symmetry.space_group_name_H-M   'P 1'
#
loop_
_entity.id
_entity.type
_entity.pdbx_description
1 polymer ?
#
loop_
_entity_poly.entity_id
_entity_poly.type
_entity_poly.pdbx_seq_one_letter_code
_entity_poly.pdbx_strand_id
1 'polypeptide(L)'
;MKLGVIFTRGKVKMSSDHCNLTFAGTSFLGVYNIGSAVCMLDYGKEVVRHVRSYGGTSAGASTACVMLSAPERLPQYLQSIYGLAASISTMQYGAVTPGYDLMSDIREILQTHLKEDAHTRCTGRLHVPIMELVSMTPDPRSKTTAIVPRPTKKPNALEFGGKTWACGDKKVVTSFSSREELIEVLLASMYVPWFSDWKAPSYQGKFWVDGSLLNTSPGGIEDLRFPAGTLITISPNKQAAHSRPQDNITSTWKDISHEHYEASPFNMYRVPISSGSSGGLEFVLNPPPRDVLEKLYDQGKLDAREFLNKYGVYEGPVADKRRTDGLIG
;
A
#
# COMPACT_ATOMS: atom_id res chain seq x y z
N MET A 1 2.19 27.88 -18.62
CA MET A 1 1.21 27.17 -19.47
C MET A 1 0.91 25.82 -18.81
N LYS A 2 -0.22 25.71 -18.10
CA LYS A 2 -0.64 24.55 -17.32
C LYS A 2 -1.71 23.82 -18.12
N LEU A 3 -1.44 22.62 -18.64
CA LEU A 3 -2.52 21.77 -19.16
C LEU A 3 -3.23 21.11 -17.97
N GLY A 4 -4.44 21.59 -17.74
CA GLY A 4 -5.44 20.96 -16.91
C GLY A 4 -6.18 19.91 -17.74
N VAL A 5 -6.55 18.86 -17.04
CA VAL A 5 -7.51 17.87 -17.49
C VAL A 5 -8.80 18.59 -17.88
N ILE A 6 -9.19 18.56 -19.17
CA ILE A 6 -10.46 19.10 -19.66
C ILE A 6 -11.40 17.92 -19.93
N PHE A 7 -12.31 17.65 -19.00
CA PHE A 7 -13.46 16.78 -19.23
C PHE A 7 -14.69 17.66 -19.48
N THR A 8 -15.16 17.74 -20.73
CA THR A 8 -16.45 18.36 -21.07
C THR A 8 -17.46 17.30 -21.48
N ARG A 9 -18.72 17.51 -21.08
CA ARG A 9 -19.86 16.61 -21.32
C ARG A 9 -20.05 16.34 -22.82
N GLY A 10 -20.05 15.06 -23.20
CA GLY A 10 -20.54 14.57 -24.48
C GLY A 10 -19.47 14.47 -25.56
N LYS A 11 -19.06 13.23 -25.87
CA LYS A 11 -18.04 12.81 -26.87
C LYS A 11 -16.60 13.06 -26.42
N VAL A 12 -16.01 12.04 -25.79
CA VAL A 12 -14.61 12.00 -25.38
C VAL A 12 -13.70 11.99 -26.62
N LYS A 13 -12.87 13.02 -26.76
CA LYS A 13 -11.54 12.90 -27.37
C LYS A 13 -10.59 12.84 -26.17
N MET A 14 -10.10 11.65 -25.82
CA MET A 14 -8.99 11.55 -24.87
C MET A 14 -7.85 12.38 -25.48
N SER A 15 -7.31 13.34 -24.72
CA SER A 15 -6.01 13.89 -25.06
C SER A 15 -5.04 12.71 -25.15
N SER A 16 -4.07 12.77 -26.05
CA SER A 16 -2.98 11.80 -26.20
C SER A 16 -2.09 11.65 -24.95
N ASP A 17 -2.50 12.19 -23.80
CA ASP A 17 -1.73 12.25 -22.58
C ASP A 17 -1.99 11.00 -21.76
N HIS A 18 -0.95 10.15 -21.67
CA HIS A 18 -0.93 8.95 -20.84
C HIS A 18 -1.31 9.25 -19.38
N CYS A 19 -1.90 8.27 -18.69
CA CYS A 19 -2.10 8.34 -17.25
C CYS A 19 -1.19 7.35 -16.50
N ASN A 20 -1.00 7.62 -15.22
CA ASN A 20 -0.29 6.78 -14.28
C ASN A 20 -1.21 6.47 -13.11
N LEU A 21 -1.04 5.31 -12.49
CA LEU A 21 -1.85 4.87 -11.35
C LEU A 21 -0.93 4.55 -10.17
N THR A 22 -1.21 5.12 -9.01
CA THR A 22 -0.44 4.83 -7.80
C THR A 22 -1.34 4.44 -6.63
N PHE A 23 -0.86 3.52 -5.80
CA PHE A 23 -1.57 2.99 -4.63
C PHE A 23 -0.77 3.30 -3.36
N ALA A 24 -1.42 3.95 -2.40
CA ALA A 24 -0.81 4.25 -1.10
C ALA A 24 -0.53 2.96 -0.30
N GLY A 25 0.55 2.98 0.48
CA GLY A 25 0.86 1.94 1.45
C GLY A 25 -0.03 2.04 2.69
N THR A 26 -0.77 0.98 2.96
CA THR A 26 -1.87 1.00 3.95
C THR A 26 -1.93 -0.28 4.81
N SER A 27 -0.84 -1.03 4.87
CA SER A 27 -0.74 -2.30 5.62
C SER A 27 -1.93 -3.24 5.33
N PHE A 28 -2.62 -3.77 6.36
CA PHE A 28 -3.81 -4.61 6.17
C PHE A 28 -5.01 -3.89 5.54
N LEU A 29 -5.05 -2.55 5.57
CA LEU A 29 -6.06 -1.76 4.87
C LEU A 29 -5.81 -1.74 3.34
N GLY A 30 -4.78 -2.44 2.86
CA GLY A 30 -4.52 -2.69 1.43
C GLY A 30 -5.70 -3.33 0.70
N VAL A 31 -6.65 -3.95 1.42
CA VAL A 31 -7.91 -4.44 0.85
C VAL A 31 -8.75 -3.32 0.18
N TYR A 32 -8.63 -2.07 0.65
CA TYR A 32 -9.19 -0.90 -0.04
C TYR A 32 -8.61 -0.73 -1.45
N ASN A 33 -7.28 -0.78 -1.56
CA ASN A 33 -6.57 -0.69 -2.84
C ASN A 33 -7.00 -1.79 -3.80
N ILE A 34 -7.17 -3.01 -3.29
CA ILE A 34 -7.66 -4.16 -4.08
C ILE A 34 -9.09 -3.89 -4.58
N GLY A 35 -9.98 -3.40 -3.71
CA GLY A 35 -11.35 -3.03 -4.09
C GLY A 35 -11.39 -1.98 -5.20
N SER A 36 -10.60 -0.91 -5.05
CA SER A 36 -10.47 0.10 -6.11
C SER A 36 -9.91 -0.47 -7.40
N ALA A 37 -8.86 -1.30 -7.33
CA ALA A 37 -8.27 -1.95 -8.51
C ALA A 37 -9.29 -2.84 -9.25
N VAL A 38 -10.06 -3.65 -8.53
CA VAL A 38 -11.13 -4.49 -9.10
C VAL A 38 -12.17 -3.63 -9.81
N CYS A 39 -12.65 -2.55 -9.18
CA CYS A 39 -13.62 -1.66 -9.81
C CYS A 39 -13.07 -0.98 -11.08
N MET A 40 -11.81 -0.55 -11.05
CA MET A 40 -11.14 0.05 -12.21
C MET A 40 -11.02 -0.95 -13.37
N LEU A 41 -10.71 -2.22 -13.10
CA LEU A 41 -10.65 -3.26 -14.12
C LEU A 41 -12.02 -3.62 -14.69
N ASP A 42 -13.04 -3.72 -13.83
CA ASP A 42 -14.39 -4.12 -14.23
C ASP A 42 -15.11 -3.02 -15.02
N TYR A 43 -14.98 -1.77 -14.57
CA TYR A 43 -15.84 -0.66 -15.01
C TYR A 43 -15.10 0.57 -15.53
N GLY A 44 -13.77 0.59 -15.50
CA GLY A 44 -12.93 1.70 -15.96
C GLY A 44 -11.94 1.29 -17.03
N LYS A 45 -12.30 0.34 -17.91
CA LYS A 45 -11.38 -0.28 -18.88
C LYS A 45 -10.72 0.76 -19.76
N GLU A 46 -11.46 1.79 -20.19
CA GLU A 46 -10.91 2.87 -20.99
C GLU A 46 -9.82 3.65 -20.26
N VAL A 47 -9.97 3.89 -18.95
CA VAL A 47 -8.92 4.51 -18.13
C VAL A 47 -7.72 3.56 -18.03
N VAL A 48 -7.96 2.30 -17.69
CA VAL A 48 -6.89 1.29 -17.50
C VAL A 48 -6.06 1.10 -18.77
N ARG A 49 -6.67 1.16 -19.96
CA ARG A 49 -5.97 1.06 -21.26
C ARG A 49 -4.95 2.16 -21.48
N HIS A 50 -5.14 3.33 -20.87
CA HIS A 50 -4.24 4.47 -20.99
C HIS A 50 -3.20 4.56 -19.86
N VAL A 51 -3.23 3.63 -18.88
CA VAL A 51 -2.27 3.59 -17.79
C VAL A 51 -0.92 3.08 -18.29
N ARG A 52 0.05 3.99 -18.33
CA ARG A 52 1.43 3.68 -18.74
C ARG A 52 2.22 3.06 -17.60
N SER A 53 2.20 3.72 -16.44
CA SER A 53 2.93 3.29 -15.26
C SER A 53 2.01 3.09 -14.06
N TYR A 54 2.35 2.09 -13.27
CA TYR A 54 1.76 1.72 -12.01
C TYR A 54 2.81 1.96 -10.91
N GLY A 55 2.37 2.29 -9.71
CA GLY A 55 3.28 2.37 -8.58
C GLY A 55 2.56 2.19 -7.26
N GLY A 56 3.34 2.12 -6.20
CA GLY A 56 2.81 2.09 -4.86
C GLY A 56 3.87 1.78 -3.83
N THR A 57 3.50 1.92 -2.57
CA THR A 57 4.35 1.59 -1.42
C THR A 57 3.71 0.45 -0.64
N SER A 58 4.50 -0.44 -0.03
CA SER A 58 3.99 -1.53 0.82
C SER A 58 2.86 -2.34 0.15
N ALA A 59 1.73 -2.56 0.83
CA ALA A 59 0.55 -3.24 0.27
C ALA A 59 -0.01 -2.61 -1.03
N GLY A 60 0.24 -1.31 -1.26
CA GLY A 60 -0.08 -0.64 -2.52
C GLY A 60 0.81 -1.14 -3.67
N ALA A 61 2.10 -1.37 -3.42
CA ALA A 61 3.05 -1.86 -4.42
C ALA A 61 2.67 -3.26 -4.93
N SER A 62 2.29 -4.18 -4.04
CA SER A 62 1.85 -5.51 -4.45
C SER A 62 0.51 -5.48 -5.19
N THR A 63 -0.44 -4.65 -4.73
CA THR A 63 -1.72 -4.48 -5.45
C THR A 63 -1.49 -3.95 -6.86
N ALA A 64 -0.63 -2.94 -7.02
CA ALA A 64 -0.22 -2.41 -8.31
C ALA A 64 0.43 -3.51 -9.18
N CYS A 65 1.32 -4.31 -8.60
CA CYS A 65 1.99 -5.42 -9.27
C CYS A 65 1.01 -6.49 -9.75
N VAL A 66 0.07 -6.94 -8.90
CA VAL A 66 -0.92 -7.95 -9.26
C VAL A 66 -1.88 -7.39 -10.32
N MET A 67 -2.37 -6.16 -10.16
CA MET A 67 -3.23 -5.51 -11.16
C MET A 67 -2.54 -5.41 -12.54
N LEU A 68 -1.24 -5.09 -12.56
CA LEU A 68 -0.48 -4.95 -13.80
C LEU A 68 -0.14 -6.31 -14.45
N SER A 69 0.28 -7.29 -13.65
CA SER A 69 0.87 -8.55 -14.16
C SER A 69 -0.12 -9.72 -14.26
N ALA A 70 -1.10 -9.78 -13.36
CA ALA A 70 -2.07 -10.86 -13.25
C ALA A 70 -3.42 -10.33 -12.71
N PRO A 71 -4.10 -9.40 -13.42
CA PRO A 71 -5.33 -8.76 -12.96
C PRO A 71 -6.43 -9.79 -12.62
N GLU A 72 -6.48 -10.91 -13.32
CA GLU A 72 -7.44 -11.98 -13.08
C GLU A 72 -7.25 -12.72 -11.74
N ARG A 73 -6.09 -12.54 -11.09
CA ARG A 73 -5.77 -13.13 -9.79
C ARG A 73 -6.10 -12.23 -8.60
N LEU A 74 -6.52 -10.98 -8.81
CA LEU A 74 -6.89 -10.07 -7.72
C LEU A 74 -7.94 -10.64 -6.74
N PRO A 75 -9.00 -11.36 -7.18
CA PRO A 75 -9.95 -11.97 -6.25
C PRO A 75 -9.31 -13.01 -5.34
N GLN A 76 -8.43 -13.87 -5.87
CA GLN A 76 -7.73 -14.89 -5.10
C GLN A 76 -6.65 -14.26 -4.20
N TYR A 77 -5.98 -13.22 -4.69
CA TYR A 77 -5.05 -12.41 -3.90
C TYR A 77 -5.74 -11.83 -2.67
N LEU A 78 -6.94 -11.25 -2.83
CA LEU A 78 -7.76 -10.75 -1.72
C LEU A 78 -8.06 -11.85 -0.68
N GLN A 79 -8.44 -13.05 -1.12
CA GLN A 79 -8.72 -14.16 -0.21
C GLN A 79 -7.46 -14.58 0.57
N SER A 80 -6.28 -14.59 -0.04
CA SER A 80 -5.03 -14.85 0.67
C SER A 80 -4.72 -13.77 1.70
N ILE A 81 -5.01 -12.49 1.42
CA ILE A 81 -4.86 -11.41 2.41
C ILE A 81 -5.83 -11.57 3.58
N TYR A 82 -7.09 -11.97 3.33
CA TYR A 82 -8.02 -12.31 4.41
C TYR A 82 -7.56 -13.52 5.23
N GLY A 83 -7.01 -14.55 4.58
CA GLY A 83 -6.45 -15.73 5.26
C GLY A 83 -5.26 -15.37 6.15
N LEU A 84 -4.35 -14.54 5.65
CA LEU A 84 -3.23 -14.00 6.42
C LEU A 84 -3.73 -13.21 7.63
N ALA A 85 -4.69 -12.31 7.42
CA ALA A 85 -5.27 -11.52 8.51
C ALA A 85 -5.94 -12.41 9.58
N ALA A 86 -6.71 -13.42 9.15
CA ALA A 86 -7.33 -14.37 10.07
C ALA A 86 -6.27 -15.15 10.87
N SER A 87 -5.22 -15.65 10.23
CA SER A 87 -4.13 -16.38 10.90
C SER A 87 -3.45 -15.52 11.97
N ILE A 88 -3.05 -14.30 11.61
CA ILE A 88 -2.40 -13.35 12.52
C ILE A 88 -3.32 -12.99 13.71
N SER A 89 -4.63 -12.88 13.48
CA SER A 89 -5.59 -12.54 14.55
C SER A 89 -5.74 -13.59 15.65
N THR A 90 -5.31 -14.83 15.39
CA THR A 90 -5.30 -15.91 16.38
C THR A 90 -4.04 -15.92 17.26
N MET A 91 -3.02 -15.14 16.90
CA MET A 91 -1.73 -15.14 17.58
C MET A 91 -1.74 -14.19 18.79
N GLN A 92 -1.07 -14.60 19.88
CA GLN A 92 -1.05 -13.86 21.15
C GLN A 92 -0.61 -12.40 21.00
N TYR A 93 0.36 -12.12 20.12
CA TYR A 93 0.87 -10.77 19.87
C TYR A 93 0.65 -10.31 18.43
N GLY A 94 -0.21 -11.01 17.68
CA GLY A 94 -0.41 -10.78 16.25
C GLY A 94 0.88 -11.00 15.46
N ALA A 95 1.18 -10.11 14.51
CA ALA A 95 2.28 -10.30 13.56
C ALA A 95 3.69 -10.13 14.16
N VAL A 96 3.79 -9.70 15.43
CA VAL A 96 5.06 -9.63 16.20
C VAL A 96 5.20 -10.78 17.20
N THR A 97 4.44 -11.86 17.03
CA THR A 97 4.57 -13.05 17.87
C THR A 97 5.98 -13.66 17.74
N PRO A 98 6.68 -13.95 18.84
CA PRO A 98 8.02 -14.56 18.78
C PRO A 98 8.04 -15.84 17.95
N GLY A 99 9.03 -15.96 17.06
CA GLY A 99 9.17 -17.09 16.13
C GLY A 99 8.28 -17.04 14.89
N TYR A 100 7.40 -16.04 14.74
CA TYR A 100 6.57 -15.86 13.55
C TYR A 100 7.27 -14.94 12.51
N ASP A 101 7.34 -15.40 11.27
CA ASP A 101 7.90 -14.64 10.14
C ASP A 101 6.81 -14.20 9.16
N LEU A 102 6.27 -13.00 9.37
CA LEU A 102 5.29 -12.38 8.48
C LEU A 102 5.79 -12.29 7.03
N MET A 103 7.10 -12.06 6.83
CA MET A 103 7.67 -11.88 5.50
C MET A 103 7.67 -13.18 4.71
N SER A 104 7.75 -14.33 5.39
CA SER A 104 7.61 -15.64 4.76
C SER A 104 6.19 -15.86 4.22
N ASP A 105 5.17 -15.56 5.01
CA ASP A 105 3.77 -15.68 4.56
C ASP A 105 3.46 -14.74 3.40
N ILE A 106 3.93 -13.48 3.47
CA ILE A 106 3.78 -12.52 2.37
C ILE A 106 4.50 -13.04 1.11
N ARG A 107 5.70 -13.61 1.24
CA ARG A 107 6.43 -14.20 0.12
C ARG A 107 5.62 -15.32 -0.53
N GLU A 108 5.05 -16.24 0.26
CA GLU A 108 4.23 -17.34 -0.26
C GLU A 108 3.00 -16.82 -1.02
N ILE A 109 2.34 -15.78 -0.51
CA ILE A 109 1.22 -15.13 -1.19
C ILE A 109 1.68 -14.53 -2.53
N LEU A 110 2.80 -13.81 -2.56
CA LEU A 110 3.33 -13.23 -3.79
C LEU A 110 3.75 -14.31 -4.80
N GLN A 111 4.37 -15.40 -4.33
CA GLN A 111 4.69 -16.56 -5.17
C GLN A 111 3.43 -17.25 -5.70
N THR A 112 2.34 -17.30 -4.92
CA THR A 112 1.08 -17.89 -5.39
C THR A 112 0.46 -17.03 -6.49
N HIS A 113 0.44 -15.70 -6.31
CA HIS A 113 -0.36 -14.82 -7.16
C HIS A 113 0.40 -14.16 -8.31
N LEU A 114 1.72 -14.01 -8.24
CA LEU A 114 2.51 -13.49 -9.37
C LEU A 114 2.84 -14.60 -10.38
N LYS A 115 2.64 -14.31 -11.67
CA LYS A 115 3.01 -15.20 -12.79
C LYS A 115 4.52 -15.25 -12.99
N GLU A 116 5.02 -16.28 -13.68
CA GLU A 116 6.44 -16.42 -14.05
C GLU A 116 6.99 -15.18 -14.79
N ASP A 117 6.19 -14.61 -15.70
CA ASP A 117 6.55 -13.45 -16.51
C ASP A 117 6.24 -12.10 -15.84
N ALA A 118 5.87 -12.07 -14.55
CA ALA A 118 5.48 -10.84 -13.86
C ALA A 118 6.59 -9.78 -13.87
N HIS A 119 7.84 -10.18 -13.69
CA HIS A 119 9.00 -9.28 -13.75
C HIS A 119 9.16 -8.57 -15.11
N THR A 120 8.91 -9.28 -16.20
CA THR A 120 8.91 -8.72 -17.56
C THR A 120 7.76 -7.74 -17.76
N ARG A 121 6.56 -8.07 -17.27
CA ARG A 121 5.37 -7.19 -17.36
C ARG A 121 5.51 -5.92 -16.54
N CYS A 122 6.17 -6.02 -15.38
CA CYS A 122 6.38 -4.93 -14.44
C CYS A 122 7.58 -4.04 -14.81
N THR A 123 8.58 -4.57 -15.52
CA THR A 123 9.77 -3.79 -15.90
C THR A 123 9.39 -2.59 -16.79
N GLY A 124 9.88 -1.41 -16.41
CA GLY A 124 9.59 -0.12 -17.03
C GLY A 124 8.20 0.45 -16.73
N ARG A 125 7.35 -0.29 -16.00
CA ARG A 125 5.95 0.09 -15.75
C ARG A 125 5.58 0.13 -14.29
N LEU A 126 6.17 -0.69 -13.42
CA LEU A 126 5.94 -0.69 -11.98
C LEU A 126 7.01 0.15 -11.28
N HIS A 127 6.60 1.05 -10.39
CA HIS A 127 7.48 1.92 -9.62
C HIS A 127 7.34 1.59 -8.13
N VAL A 128 8.39 1.02 -7.53
CA VAL A 128 8.39 0.59 -6.12
C VAL A 128 9.50 1.32 -5.35
N PRO A 129 9.17 2.15 -4.35
CA PRO A 129 10.17 2.82 -3.53
C PRO A 129 10.63 1.90 -2.40
N ILE A 130 11.95 1.88 -2.20
CA ILE A 130 12.65 1.18 -1.13
C ILE A 130 13.75 2.07 -0.58
N MET A 131 14.12 1.87 0.68
CA MET A 131 15.20 2.61 1.34
C MET A 131 16.25 1.65 1.85
N GLU A 132 17.53 1.96 1.59
CA GLU A 132 18.63 1.15 2.09
C GLU A 132 18.76 1.32 3.60
N LEU A 133 18.98 0.22 4.32
CA LEU A 133 19.27 0.25 5.74
C LEU A 133 20.71 -0.22 5.98
N VAL A 134 21.55 0.70 6.46
CA VAL A 134 22.97 0.47 6.71
C VAL A 134 23.20 0.37 8.21
N SER A 135 23.73 -0.76 8.68
CA SER A 135 24.11 -0.90 10.09
C SER A 135 25.23 0.08 10.41
N MET A 136 25.04 0.94 11.41
CA MET A 136 26.13 1.76 11.93
C MET A 136 26.93 0.95 12.95
N THR A 137 28.20 1.29 13.12
CA THR A 137 28.97 0.84 14.27
C THR A 137 28.22 1.21 15.55
N PRO A 138 28.02 0.28 16.50
CA PRO A 138 27.35 0.57 17.76
C PRO A 138 28.04 1.75 18.46
N ASP A 139 27.29 2.80 18.82
CA ASP A 139 27.82 3.78 19.77
C ASP A 139 27.87 3.08 21.13
N PRO A 140 29.04 2.89 21.75
CA PRO A 140 29.16 2.21 23.05
C PRO A 140 28.39 2.92 24.18
N ARG A 141 27.92 4.16 23.95
CA ARG A 141 27.05 4.91 24.87
C ARG A 141 25.56 4.75 24.56
N SER A 142 25.21 4.23 23.38
CA SER A 142 23.81 3.99 22.99
C SER A 142 23.28 2.75 23.72
N LYS A 143 22.40 2.99 24.68
CA LYS A 143 21.63 1.94 25.39
C LYS A 143 20.22 1.89 24.80
N THR A 144 20.11 1.52 23.52
CA THR A 144 18.77 1.39 22.92
C THR A 144 18.15 0.05 23.30
N THR A 145 17.01 0.11 23.99
CA THR A 145 16.12 -1.04 24.25
C THR A 145 14.95 -1.05 23.27
N ALA A 146 14.97 -0.17 22.26
CA ALA A 146 13.89 -0.06 21.30
C ALA A 146 13.78 -1.36 20.50
N ILE A 147 12.61 -2.01 20.58
CA ILE A 147 12.27 -3.17 19.76
C ILE A 147 11.76 -2.70 18.39
N VAL A 148 11.01 -1.60 18.37
CA VAL A 148 10.44 -0.97 17.17
C VAL A 148 11.37 0.17 16.69
N PRO A 149 11.58 0.37 15.37
CA PRO A 149 12.34 1.48 14.81
C PRO A 149 11.81 2.82 15.30
N ARG A 150 12.69 3.60 15.91
CA ARG A 150 12.42 4.98 16.35
C ARG A 150 13.41 5.93 15.69
N PRO A 151 12.98 7.10 15.20
CA PRO A 151 13.89 8.14 14.77
C PRO A 151 14.83 8.55 15.92
N THR A 152 16.12 8.68 15.62
CA THR A 152 17.09 9.20 16.59
C THR A 152 17.19 10.73 16.51
N LYS A 153 17.99 11.34 17.41
CA LYS A 153 18.38 12.76 17.27
C LYS A 153 19.23 13.03 16.03
N LYS A 154 19.87 12.01 15.45
CA LYS A 154 20.61 12.16 14.19
C LYS A 154 19.62 12.05 13.04
N PRO A 155 19.68 12.96 12.04
CA PRO A 155 18.84 12.85 10.86
C PRO A 155 19.14 11.53 10.12
N ASN A 156 18.13 10.96 9.49
CA ASN A 156 18.23 9.72 8.70
C ASN A 156 18.82 8.54 9.48
N ALA A 157 18.51 8.43 10.77
CA ALA A 157 18.93 7.30 11.59
C ALA A 157 17.78 6.78 12.43
N LEU A 158 17.67 5.45 12.48
CA LEU A 158 16.69 4.70 13.26
C LEU A 158 17.41 3.89 14.33
N GLU A 159 16.82 3.78 15.52
CA GLU A 159 17.28 2.86 16.56
C GLU A 159 16.28 1.74 16.78
N PHE A 160 16.76 0.50 16.76
CA PHE A 160 16.01 -0.70 17.13
C PHE A 160 16.92 -1.93 17.18
N GLY A 161 16.48 -2.98 17.87
CA GLY A 161 17.19 -4.27 17.92
C GLY A 161 18.59 -4.14 18.56
N GLY A 162 18.75 -3.23 19.52
CA GLY A 162 20.03 -2.95 20.17
C GLY A 162 21.06 -2.24 19.28
N LYS A 163 20.66 -1.75 18.09
CA LYS A 163 21.56 -1.10 17.13
C LYS A 163 20.98 0.23 16.65
N THR A 164 21.87 1.10 16.18
CA THR A 164 21.51 2.26 15.38
C THR A 164 21.78 1.96 13.92
N TRP A 165 20.81 2.28 13.08
CA TRP A 165 20.82 2.07 11.65
C TRP A 165 20.81 3.41 10.95
N ALA A 166 21.76 3.62 10.05
CA ALA A 166 21.71 4.73 9.12
C ALA A 166 20.75 4.36 8.00
N CYS A 167 19.89 5.30 7.64
CA CYS A 167 19.08 5.19 6.43
C CYS A 167 19.94 5.71 5.28
N GLY A 168 20.23 4.81 4.34
CA GLY A 168 21.00 5.11 3.14
C GLY A 168 20.14 5.70 2.04
N ASP A 169 20.47 5.36 0.80
CA ASP A 169 19.80 5.92 -0.37
C ASP A 169 18.36 5.43 -0.49
N LYS A 170 17.47 6.35 -0.90
CA LYS A 170 16.13 6.02 -1.39
C LYS A 170 16.23 5.66 -2.86
N LYS A 171 15.64 4.52 -3.26
CA LYS A 171 15.60 4.05 -4.64
C LYS A 171 14.15 3.77 -5.04
N VAL A 172 13.76 4.23 -6.24
CA VAL A 172 12.55 3.75 -6.91
C VAL A 172 12.98 2.70 -7.92
N VAL A 173 12.65 1.45 -7.65
CA VAL A 173 12.96 0.32 -8.53
C VAL A 173 11.89 0.22 -9.61
N THR A 174 12.32 0.19 -10.86
CA THR A 174 11.45 0.09 -12.03
C THR A 174 11.83 -1.02 -12.99
N SER A 175 12.94 -1.72 -12.77
CA SER A 175 13.42 -2.81 -13.62
C SER A 175 13.70 -4.03 -12.78
N PHE A 176 13.25 -5.18 -13.25
CA PHE A 176 13.31 -6.46 -12.53
C PHE A 176 13.90 -7.54 -13.43
N SER A 177 15.05 -8.08 -13.03
CA SER A 177 15.77 -9.10 -13.81
C SER A 177 15.10 -10.48 -13.78
N SER A 178 14.33 -10.76 -12.73
CA SER A 178 13.65 -12.03 -12.51
C SER A 178 12.42 -11.86 -11.63
N ARG A 179 11.56 -12.88 -11.60
CA ARG A 179 10.40 -12.93 -10.72
C ARG A 179 10.80 -12.89 -9.24
N GLU A 180 11.89 -13.55 -8.87
CA GLU A 180 12.41 -13.52 -7.51
C GLU A 180 12.88 -12.11 -7.13
N GLU A 181 13.60 -11.43 -8.03
CA GLU A 181 14.02 -10.05 -7.79
C GLU A 181 12.82 -9.10 -7.60
N LEU A 182 11.75 -9.27 -8.38
CA LEU A 182 10.50 -8.53 -8.20
C LEU A 182 9.88 -8.81 -6.82
N ILE A 183 9.87 -10.07 -6.37
CA ILE A 183 9.34 -10.45 -5.05
C ILE A 183 10.19 -9.83 -3.94
N GLU A 184 11.52 -9.91 -4.01
CA GLU A 184 12.42 -9.29 -3.03
C GLU A 184 12.21 -7.77 -2.93
N VAL A 185 11.99 -7.09 -4.05
CA VAL A 185 11.70 -5.64 -4.06
C VAL A 185 10.34 -5.33 -3.43
N LEU A 186 9.31 -6.13 -3.70
CA LEU A 186 8.00 -5.97 -3.08
C LEU A 186 8.06 -6.23 -1.57
N LEU A 187 8.76 -7.28 -1.15
CA LEU A 187 9.01 -7.58 0.25
C LEU A 187 9.80 -6.44 0.92
N ALA A 188 10.82 -5.89 0.26
CA ALA A 188 11.55 -4.72 0.77
C ALA A 188 10.63 -3.52 0.96
N SER A 189 9.71 -3.27 0.03
CA SER A 189 8.72 -2.20 0.17
C SER A 189 7.69 -2.43 1.28
N MET A 190 7.57 -3.66 1.80
CA MET A 190 6.69 -4.01 2.92
C MET A 190 7.43 -4.25 4.23
N TYR A 191 8.75 -4.43 4.17
CA TYR A 191 9.55 -4.81 5.32
C TYR A 191 9.76 -3.60 6.22
N VAL A 192 9.09 -3.63 7.36
CA VAL A 192 9.37 -2.73 8.46
C VAL A 192 10.04 -3.55 9.57
N PRO A 193 11.26 -3.19 10.02
CA PRO A 193 12.01 -4.03 10.94
C PRO A 193 11.54 -3.86 12.39
N TRP A 194 10.25 -4.14 12.64
CA TRP A 194 9.65 -4.14 13.98
C TRP A 194 10.09 -5.31 14.83
N PHE A 195 10.52 -6.39 14.21
CA PHE A 195 10.81 -7.63 14.89
C PHE A 195 11.98 -8.37 14.26
N SER A 196 12.84 -8.95 15.09
CA SER A 196 14.08 -9.62 14.67
C SER A 196 13.83 -10.89 13.87
N ASP A 197 12.70 -11.55 14.10
CA ASP A 197 12.43 -12.87 13.52
C ASP A 197 11.84 -12.75 12.11
N TRP A 198 11.42 -11.54 11.70
CA TRP A 198 11.04 -11.30 10.32
C TRP A 198 12.26 -11.33 9.42
N LYS A 199 12.27 -12.25 8.46
CA LYS A 199 13.39 -12.38 7.54
C LYS A 199 13.44 -11.17 6.62
N ALA A 200 14.49 -10.38 6.78
CA ALA A 200 14.69 -9.22 5.94
C ALA A 200 14.91 -9.62 4.46
N PRO A 201 14.31 -8.86 3.53
CA PRO A 201 14.55 -9.04 2.11
C PRO A 201 15.96 -8.55 1.74
N SER A 202 16.53 -9.19 0.72
CA SER A 202 17.85 -8.88 0.19
C SER A 202 17.72 -8.57 -1.30
N TYR A 203 18.08 -7.34 -1.67
CA TYR A 203 18.08 -6.90 -3.05
C TYR A 203 19.46 -6.33 -3.38
N GLN A 204 20.10 -6.92 -4.40
CA GLN A 204 21.46 -6.55 -4.84
C GLN A 204 22.52 -6.63 -3.72
N GLY A 205 22.39 -7.61 -2.82
CA GLY A 205 23.34 -7.83 -1.71
C GLY A 205 23.25 -6.79 -0.59
N LYS A 206 22.22 -5.94 -0.60
CA LYS A 206 21.96 -4.89 0.40
C LYS A 206 20.64 -5.15 1.13
N PHE A 207 20.54 -4.61 2.33
CA PHE A 207 19.32 -4.61 3.12
C PHE A 207 18.44 -3.42 2.76
N TRP A 208 17.18 -3.70 2.45
CA TRP A 208 16.21 -2.69 2.07
C TRP A 208 14.96 -2.81 2.93
N VAL A 209 14.38 -1.65 3.25
CA VAL A 209 13.17 -1.51 4.05
C VAL A 209 12.16 -0.63 3.32
N ASP A 210 10.94 -0.56 3.87
CA ASP A 210 9.88 0.27 3.32
C ASP A 210 10.36 1.72 3.17
N GLY A 211 10.27 2.25 1.95
CA GLY A 211 10.74 3.59 1.59
C GLY A 211 9.99 4.72 2.30
N SER A 212 8.89 4.41 2.97
CA SER A 212 8.06 5.37 3.69
C SER A 212 8.43 5.56 5.17
N LEU A 213 9.41 4.81 5.70
CA LEU A 213 9.79 4.88 7.13
C LEU A 213 10.32 6.23 7.62
N LEU A 214 10.84 7.07 6.71
CA LEU A 214 11.29 8.42 7.02
C LEU A 214 10.37 9.52 6.46
N ASN A 215 9.27 9.15 5.82
CA ASN A 215 8.39 10.13 5.19
C ASN A 215 7.48 10.78 6.26
N THR A 216 7.61 12.09 6.41
CA THR A 216 6.79 12.91 7.31
C THR A 216 5.53 13.45 6.64
N SER A 217 5.37 13.26 5.34
CA SER A 217 4.19 13.71 4.58
C SER A 217 3.09 12.64 4.57
N PRO A 218 1.82 13.02 4.76
CA PRO A 218 0.70 12.08 4.72
C PRO A 218 0.68 11.30 3.39
N GLY A 219 0.70 9.97 3.46
CA GLY A 219 0.50 9.10 2.30
C GLY A 219 1.74 8.54 1.60
N GLY A 220 2.96 9.00 1.90
CA GLY A 220 4.20 8.32 1.49
C GLY A 220 4.48 8.19 -0.03
N ILE A 221 3.70 8.86 -0.90
CA ILE A 221 3.82 8.75 -2.37
C ILE A 221 4.72 9.85 -2.98
N GLU A 222 5.14 10.86 -2.21
CA GLU A 222 5.79 12.09 -2.72
C GLU A 222 7.11 11.89 -3.50
N ASP A 223 7.75 10.71 -3.42
CA ASP A 223 9.00 10.43 -4.12
C ASP A 223 8.83 9.54 -5.39
N LEU A 224 7.61 9.12 -5.72
CA LEU A 224 7.36 8.33 -6.94
C LEU A 224 7.37 9.24 -8.18
N ARG A 225 8.50 9.26 -8.90
CA ARG A 225 8.59 9.92 -10.20
C ARG A 225 8.01 9.03 -11.30
N PHE A 226 6.83 9.43 -11.78
CA PHE A 226 6.20 8.83 -12.95
C PHE A 226 6.59 9.58 -14.24
N PRO A 227 6.48 8.94 -15.41
CA PRO A 227 6.51 9.65 -16.69
C PRO A 227 5.45 10.75 -16.75
N ALA A 228 5.67 11.76 -17.59
CA ALA A 228 4.71 12.84 -17.80
C ALA A 228 3.32 12.28 -18.15
N GLY A 229 2.29 12.78 -17.46
CA GLY A 229 0.93 12.29 -17.58
C GLY A 229 0.09 12.62 -16.35
N THR A 230 -1.20 12.32 -16.42
CA THR A 230 -2.11 12.47 -15.27
C THR A 230 -1.84 11.35 -14.27
N LEU A 231 -1.63 11.71 -13.00
CA LEU A 231 -1.47 10.72 -11.92
C LEU A 231 -2.80 10.53 -11.18
N ILE A 232 -3.32 9.30 -11.21
CA ILE A 232 -4.46 8.87 -10.40
C ILE A 232 -3.91 8.23 -9.13
N THR A 233 -4.32 8.74 -7.98
CA THR A 233 -3.89 8.19 -6.68
C THR A 233 -5.04 7.46 -6.00
N ILE A 234 -4.80 6.21 -5.62
CA ILE A 234 -5.72 5.40 -4.81
C ILE A 234 -5.17 5.38 -3.38
N SER A 235 -5.95 5.90 -2.43
CA SER A 235 -5.57 5.92 -1.02
C SER A 235 -6.80 5.97 -0.10
N PRO A 236 -6.90 5.11 0.93
CA PRO A 236 -7.93 5.26 1.94
C PRO A 236 -7.74 6.52 2.80
N ASN A 237 -6.56 7.16 2.78
CA ASN A 237 -6.30 8.41 3.47
C ASN A 237 -6.57 9.61 2.55
N LYS A 238 -7.58 10.44 2.88
CA LYS A 238 -7.89 11.69 2.15
C LYS A 238 -6.73 12.68 2.15
N GLN A 239 -5.87 12.68 3.16
CA GLN A 239 -4.71 13.58 3.25
C GLN A 239 -3.53 13.13 2.40
N ALA A 240 -3.50 11.86 1.97
CA ALA A 240 -2.54 11.36 0.98
C ALA A 240 -2.80 11.92 -0.43
N ALA A 241 -3.83 12.76 -0.59
CA ALA A 241 -4.14 13.45 -1.82
C ALA A 241 -3.01 14.40 -2.22
N HIS A 242 -2.37 14.11 -3.35
CA HIS A 242 -1.48 15.09 -4.00
C HIS A 242 -2.24 16.36 -4.40
N SER A 243 -1.48 17.40 -4.77
CA SER A 243 -1.88 18.77 -5.14
C SER A 243 -3.17 18.99 -5.96
N ARG A 244 -3.76 17.94 -6.57
CA ARG A 244 -5.11 17.92 -7.15
C ARG A 244 -6.00 16.87 -6.47
N PRO A 245 -6.70 17.23 -5.38
CA PRO A 245 -7.61 16.31 -4.65
C PRO A 245 -8.69 15.65 -5.51
N GLN A 246 -9.01 16.25 -6.66
CA GLN A 246 -10.07 15.80 -7.55
C GLN A 246 -9.70 14.53 -8.34
N ASP A 247 -8.40 14.29 -8.58
CA ASP A 247 -7.85 13.20 -9.38
C ASP A 247 -7.55 11.94 -8.53
N ASN A 248 -8.03 11.91 -7.28
CA ASN A 248 -7.75 10.85 -6.32
C ASN A 248 -9.01 10.02 -6.02
N ILE A 249 -8.82 8.71 -5.87
CA ILE A 249 -9.80 7.77 -5.31
C ILE A 249 -9.47 7.68 -3.83
N THR A 250 -10.27 8.35 -3.00
CA THR A 250 -10.05 8.39 -1.55
C THR A 250 -11.30 8.04 -0.77
N SER A 251 -11.12 7.29 0.32
CA SER A 251 -12.19 6.91 1.25
C SER A 251 -13.02 8.12 1.65
N THR A 252 -14.32 8.12 1.38
CA THR A 252 -15.22 9.18 1.84
C THR A 252 -15.59 9.05 3.32
N TRP A 253 -15.32 7.89 3.93
CA TRP A 253 -15.61 7.58 5.33
C TRP A 253 -15.07 8.68 6.26
N LYS A 254 -15.99 9.34 6.98
CA LYS A 254 -15.69 10.09 8.18
C LYS A 254 -16.05 9.16 9.32
N ASP A 255 -15.05 8.65 10.02
CA ASP A 255 -15.32 7.84 11.20
C ASP A 255 -16.08 8.68 12.24
N ILE A 256 -17.17 8.12 12.77
CA ILE A 256 -18.03 8.68 13.81
C ILE A 256 -17.38 8.48 15.19
N SER A 257 -16.20 7.84 15.26
CA SER A 257 -15.46 7.51 16.47
C SER A 257 -14.46 8.58 16.95
N HIS A 258 -14.26 9.69 16.22
CA HIS A 258 -13.22 10.70 16.53
C HIS A 258 -11.77 10.17 16.61
N GLU A 259 -11.50 8.90 16.31
CA GLU A 259 -10.13 8.38 16.25
C GLU A 259 -9.58 8.52 14.82
N HIS A 260 -8.58 9.38 14.68
CA HIS A 260 -7.90 9.63 13.42
C HIS A 260 -7.14 8.36 12.96
N TYR A 261 -7.72 7.58 12.05
CA TYR A 261 -6.96 6.59 11.26
C TYR A 261 -6.05 7.32 10.28
N GLU A 262 -4.92 7.79 10.78
CA GLU A 262 -3.86 8.34 9.96
C GLU A 262 -3.20 7.18 9.20
N ALA A 263 -3.72 6.78 8.03
CA ALA A 263 -3.14 5.69 7.24
C ALA A 263 -1.68 6.06 6.90
N SER A 264 -0.81 5.58 7.78
CA SER A 264 0.61 5.76 7.87
C SER A 264 1.16 4.34 7.82
N PRO A 265 2.35 4.13 7.24
CA PRO A 265 3.05 2.84 7.30
C PRO A 265 3.17 2.28 8.75
N PHE A 266 3.00 3.16 9.73
CA PHE A 266 3.01 2.89 11.16
C PHE A 266 1.64 2.51 11.76
N ASN A 267 0.53 2.64 11.01
CA ASN A 267 -0.84 2.35 11.45
C ASN A 267 -1.28 0.91 11.12
N MET A 268 -0.43 -0.05 11.43
CA MET A 268 -0.94 -1.36 11.83
C MET A 268 -1.51 -1.19 13.24
N TYR A 269 -2.70 -1.72 13.47
CA TYR A 269 -3.47 -1.52 14.71
C TYR A 269 -2.61 -1.88 15.92
N ARG A 270 -2.07 -0.87 16.60
CA ARG A 270 -1.22 -1.00 17.78
C ARG A 270 -2.06 -0.70 19.00
N VAL A 271 -2.38 -1.74 19.76
CA VAL A 271 -2.95 -1.55 21.10
C VAL A 271 -1.78 -1.63 22.09
N PRO A 272 -1.50 -0.56 22.86
CA PRO A 272 -0.55 -0.62 23.97
C PRO A 272 -1.06 -1.62 25.01
N ILE A 273 -0.25 -2.58 25.43
CA ILE A 273 -0.57 -3.40 26.62
C ILE A 273 -0.11 -2.61 27.85
N SER A 274 -0.96 -2.47 28.86
CA SER A 274 -0.66 -1.67 30.05
C SER A 274 0.62 -2.15 30.74
N SER A 275 1.42 -1.18 31.20
CA SER A 275 2.73 -1.36 31.83
C SER A 275 2.65 -2.24 33.08
N GLY A 276 3.06 -3.50 32.95
CA GLY A 276 3.22 -4.45 34.05
C GLY A 276 4.56 -5.18 33.96
N SER A 277 5.61 -4.55 34.51
CA SER A 277 6.75 -5.19 35.19
C SER A 277 7.45 -6.40 34.55
N SER A 278 7.58 -6.49 33.22
CA SER A 278 8.55 -7.40 32.60
C SER A 278 8.93 -6.91 31.20
N GLY A 279 10.23 -6.67 30.99
CA GLY A 279 10.76 -6.00 29.80
C GLY A 279 10.68 -6.81 28.51
N GLY A 280 9.49 -6.98 27.95
CA GLY A 280 9.27 -7.62 26.65
C GLY A 280 7.86 -7.38 26.09
N LEU A 281 7.81 -6.71 24.93
CA LEU A 281 6.68 -6.45 24.03
C LEU A 281 5.49 -5.62 24.59
N GLU A 282 5.56 -4.30 24.35
CA GLU A 282 4.53 -3.31 24.76
C GLU A 282 3.39 -3.11 23.72
N PHE A 283 3.35 -3.87 22.62
CA PHE A 283 2.40 -3.64 21.51
C PHE A 283 1.88 -4.95 20.89
N VAL A 284 0.58 -5.01 20.62
CA VAL A 284 -0.04 -6.04 19.76
C VAL A 284 -0.10 -5.53 18.32
N LEU A 285 0.18 -6.40 17.36
CA LEU A 285 0.10 -6.07 15.93
C LEU A 285 -0.97 -6.90 15.22
N ASN A 286 -2.23 -6.49 15.36
CA ASN A 286 -3.36 -7.26 14.86
C ASN A 286 -3.95 -6.62 13.59
N PRO A 287 -4.29 -7.38 12.54
CA PRO A 287 -5.22 -6.92 11.51
C PRO A 287 -6.59 -6.53 12.10
N PRO A 288 -7.32 -5.61 11.45
CA PRO A 288 -8.73 -5.39 11.72
C PRO A 288 -9.56 -6.68 11.54
N PRO A 289 -10.72 -6.79 12.22
CA PRO A 289 -11.67 -7.87 12.00
C PRO A 289 -12.11 -8.00 10.54
N ARG A 290 -12.47 -9.22 10.13
CA ARG A 290 -12.83 -9.52 8.73
C ARG A 290 -13.97 -8.63 8.20
N ASP A 291 -15.00 -8.36 9.00
CA ASP A 291 -16.13 -7.53 8.58
C ASP A 291 -15.70 -6.07 8.31
N VAL A 292 -14.71 -5.57 9.06
CA VAL A 292 -14.10 -4.25 8.82
C VAL A 292 -13.29 -4.25 7.53
N LEU A 293 -12.51 -5.30 7.28
CA LEU A 293 -11.75 -5.44 6.04
C LEU A 293 -12.67 -5.56 4.81
N GLU A 294 -13.77 -6.30 4.92
CA GLU A 294 -14.78 -6.42 3.85
C GLU A 294 -15.47 -5.08 3.56
N LYS A 295 -15.83 -4.31 4.60
CA LYS A 295 -16.36 -2.94 4.44
C LYS A 295 -15.34 -2.02 3.74
N LEU A 296 -14.06 -2.13 4.07
CA LEU A 296 -13.01 -1.34 3.41
C LEU A 296 -12.80 -1.71 1.95
N TYR A 297 -12.85 -3.00 1.63
CA TYR A 297 -12.82 -3.48 0.24
C TYR A 297 -14.00 -2.92 -0.56
N ASP A 298 -15.21 -3.01 -0.01
CA ASP A 298 -16.41 -2.46 -0.67
C ASP A 298 -16.34 -0.94 -0.81
N GLN A 299 -15.81 -0.22 0.19
CA GLN A 299 -15.57 1.21 0.11
C GLN A 299 -14.60 1.56 -1.03
N GLY A 300 -13.51 0.79 -1.19
CA GLY A 300 -12.57 0.98 -2.30
C GLY A 300 -13.24 0.83 -3.67
N LYS A 301 -14.19 -0.11 -3.81
CA LYS A 301 -14.99 -0.25 -5.03
C LYS A 301 -15.93 0.93 -5.24
N LEU A 302 -16.59 1.39 -4.19
CA LEU A 302 -17.52 2.52 -4.25
C LEU A 302 -16.82 3.81 -4.66
N ASP A 303 -15.69 4.16 -4.05
CA ASP A 303 -14.97 5.40 -4.38
C ASP A 303 -14.39 5.37 -5.80
N ALA A 304 -13.88 4.20 -6.24
CA ALA A 304 -13.43 4.04 -7.62
C ALA A 304 -14.58 4.22 -8.61
N ARG A 305 -15.77 3.69 -8.29
CA ARG A 305 -16.98 3.92 -9.08
C ARG A 305 -17.38 5.39 -9.11
N GLU A 306 -17.35 6.08 -7.97
CA GLU A 306 -17.65 7.52 -7.90
C GLU A 306 -16.68 8.34 -8.75
N PHE A 307 -15.39 8.02 -8.69
CA PHE A 307 -14.36 8.61 -9.55
C PHE A 307 -14.70 8.39 -11.03
N LEU A 308 -14.97 7.15 -11.45
CA LEU A 308 -15.31 6.84 -12.85
C LEU A 308 -16.57 7.57 -13.31
N ASN A 309 -17.61 7.66 -12.47
CA ASN A 309 -18.83 8.39 -12.79
C ASN A 309 -18.60 9.89 -12.92
N LYS A 310 -17.83 10.48 -12.00
CA LYS A 310 -17.46 11.89 -12.02
C LYS A 310 -16.78 12.29 -13.32
N TYR A 311 -15.94 11.39 -13.85
CA TYR A 311 -15.21 11.60 -15.10
C TYR A 311 -15.95 11.09 -16.35
N GLY A 312 -17.15 10.52 -16.21
CA GLY A 312 -17.97 10.05 -17.33
C GLY A 312 -17.37 8.85 -18.06
N VAL A 313 -16.54 8.06 -17.37
CA VAL A 313 -15.79 6.91 -17.91
C VAL A 313 -16.19 5.59 -17.21
N TYR A 314 -17.35 5.58 -16.55
CA TYR A 314 -17.93 4.38 -15.94
C TYR A 314 -18.65 3.54 -16.99
N GLU A 315 -18.22 2.28 -17.15
CA GLU A 315 -18.71 1.33 -18.14
C GLU A 315 -19.68 0.28 -17.57
N GLY A 316 -20.08 0.42 -16.29
CA GLY A 316 -20.97 -0.52 -15.62
C GLY A 316 -22.47 -0.19 -15.78
N PRO A 317 -23.34 -1.05 -15.26
CA PRO A 317 -24.78 -0.82 -15.28
C PRO A 317 -25.13 0.49 -14.54
N VAL A 318 -25.91 1.34 -15.22
CA VAL A 318 -26.48 2.54 -14.61
C VAL A 318 -27.42 2.07 -13.51
N ALA A 319 -27.21 2.53 -12.27
CA ALA A 319 -28.14 2.23 -11.18
C ALA A 319 -29.54 2.74 -11.60
N ASP A 320 -30.51 1.84 -11.68
CA ASP A 320 -31.89 2.21 -12.03
C ASP A 320 -32.42 3.11 -10.91
N LYS A 321 -32.62 4.40 -11.22
CA LYS A 321 -33.17 5.38 -10.27
C LYS A 321 -34.65 5.09 -9.93
N ARG A 322 -35.25 4.05 -10.50
CA ARG A 322 -36.68 3.71 -10.33
C ARG A 322 -36.91 2.65 -9.26
N ARG A 323 -36.57 2.94 -8.00
CA ARG A 323 -37.04 2.11 -6.86
C ARG A 323 -37.22 2.84 -5.53
N THR A 324 -37.44 4.15 -5.55
CA THR A 324 -37.81 4.93 -4.35
C THR A 324 -39.22 5.52 -4.38
N ASP A 325 -39.96 5.39 -5.48
CA ASP A 325 -41.29 6.02 -5.62
C ASP A 325 -42.46 5.05 -5.30
N GLY A 326 -42.20 3.98 -4.56
CA GLY A 326 -43.16 2.89 -4.34
C GLY A 326 -43.47 2.54 -2.88
N LEU A 327 -43.07 3.36 -1.91
CA LEU A 327 -43.38 3.15 -0.49
C LEU A 327 -43.83 4.45 0.18
N ILE A 328 -44.88 5.07 -0.37
CA ILE A 328 -45.84 5.85 0.41
C ILE A 328 -47.22 5.58 -0.20
N GLY A 329 -48.00 4.76 0.50
CA GLY A 329 -49.36 4.36 0.17
C GLY A 329 -49.92 3.55 1.32
#